data_AF-A0A3M2DZT7-F1
#
_entry.id   AF-A0A3M2DZT7-F1
#
_cell.length_a   1.000
_cell.length_b   1.000
_cell.length_c   1.000
_cell.angle_alpha   90.00
_cell.angle_beta   90.00
_cell.angle_gamma   90.00
#
_symmetry.space_group_name_H-M   'P 1'
#
loop_
_entity.id
_entity.type
_entity.pdbx_description
1 polymer ?
#
loop_
_entity_poly.entity_id
_entity_poly.type
_entity_poly.pdbx_seq_one_letter_code
_entity_poly.pdbx_strand_id
1 'polypeptide(L)'
;MRTAAIVAAAVVAVGASAARAQSAHKRTAGVFGGDPAGPGADTAEVDRCERPAGLSRDVIDARVSEHYDRGTVLYAQGDYEGAIEEFVAAYCYGRYPSILVDIGQAYERLVNYEKAVAYLDRYIIEAPPGEQKTRDIIANRVEVLRNLPARVRVATVPPGARVTLSGPTGVAAQGSANGDALVVRRGVYTMTIEAPGYETVRQRVVAEIGQPYSYYFQLQPLRGRVRITASPITARIFVDKRLVGIGSYADSLPIGTYEVTVEAPRRTPVTRTLTVRADRAATLAVHLPEPPRSGRTELLIAAGVGGLFGGGALAATFDPDTTAASLGGLFGVGIGFTGAYFGIDEDIAVGDSSYLIGATAIGVGEGALIASLAACRYDDDDDAVDCGRGQTISGVALASGVAGLGVAAFTKDRLRLSAGDAAMINSGAMWGATTGALFWALFDQPARRPRLGAALTLAGLNVGIAAGATIAARTDYRRGTVALIDLSALAGIVAGVALAQAFPEDVAGTERVQHFALGGMTVGLIAGAYLTRNRDRPRLPRAQPALGAAVDVAGARVATLGARLSF
;
A
#
# COMPACT_ATOMS: atom_id res chain seq x y z
N MET A 1 0.59 -41.04 -26.32
CA MET A 1 -0.01 -42.33 -26.72
C MET A 1 -0.36 -43.15 -25.49
N ARG A 2 -1.63 -43.16 -25.09
CA ARG A 2 -2.35 -44.30 -24.48
C ARG A 2 -3.84 -43.97 -24.55
N THR A 3 -4.53 -44.77 -25.35
CA THR A 3 -5.95 -44.77 -25.70
C THR A 3 -6.78 -45.49 -24.63
N ALA A 4 -7.97 -44.98 -24.33
CA ALA A 4 -9.21 -45.76 -24.20
C ALA A 4 -10.41 -44.81 -23.98
N ALA A 5 -11.38 -44.95 -24.88
CA ALA A 5 -12.71 -44.36 -24.87
C ALA A 5 -13.73 -45.37 -24.28
N ILE A 6 -14.96 -44.91 -24.00
CA ILE A 6 -16.29 -45.49 -24.39
C ILE A 6 -17.41 -45.11 -23.38
N VAL A 7 -18.33 -44.20 -23.77
CA VAL A 7 -19.80 -44.37 -24.02
C VAL A 7 -20.66 -44.18 -22.75
N ALA A 8 -21.48 -43.12 -22.60
CA ALA A 8 -22.67 -42.61 -23.32
C ALA A 8 -24.02 -43.26 -22.90
N ALA A 9 -24.91 -42.43 -22.33
CA ALA A 9 -26.39 -42.51 -22.34
C ALA A 9 -26.87 -41.15 -21.75
N ALA A 10 -27.42 -40.17 -22.49
CA ALA A 10 -28.65 -40.12 -23.27
C ALA A 10 -29.92 -40.47 -22.46
N VAL A 11 -30.57 -39.43 -21.91
CA VAL A 11 -32.04 -39.37 -21.78
C VAL A 11 -32.50 -37.98 -22.21
N VAL A 12 -33.32 -37.96 -23.26
CA VAL A 12 -34.10 -36.86 -23.80
C VAL A 12 -35.57 -37.11 -23.45
N ALA A 13 -36.29 -36.06 -23.05
CA ALA A 13 -37.66 -35.68 -23.45
C ALA A 13 -38.30 -34.83 -22.35
N VAL A 14 -38.45 -33.51 -22.55
CA VAL A 14 -39.59 -32.80 -23.15
C VAL A 14 -40.82 -32.74 -22.24
N GLY A 15 -41.21 -31.51 -21.89
CA GLY A 15 -42.46 -31.17 -21.25
C GLY A 15 -42.59 -29.65 -21.11
N ALA A 16 -42.90 -29.00 -22.23
CA ALA A 16 -43.18 -27.58 -22.30
C ALA A 16 -44.55 -27.24 -21.69
N SER A 17 -44.61 -26.18 -20.90
CA SER A 17 -45.83 -25.41 -20.67
C SER A 17 -45.47 -23.93 -20.64
N ALA A 18 -45.86 -23.25 -21.72
CA ALA A 18 -45.78 -21.82 -21.89
C ALA A 18 -46.82 -21.14 -20.97
N ALA A 19 -46.36 -20.25 -20.10
CA ALA A 19 -47.19 -19.22 -19.49
C ALA A 19 -46.63 -17.86 -19.92
N ARG A 20 -47.36 -17.21 -20.83
CA ARG A 20 -47.20 -15.83 -21.26
C ARG A 20 -47.29 -14.91 -20.04
N ALA A 21 -46.17 -14.42 -19.55
CA ALA A 21 -46.14 -13.22 -18.71
C ALA A 21 -46.16 -12.01 -19.65
N GLN A 22 -47.31 -11.36 -19.72
CA GLN A 22 -47.53 -10.14 -20.46
C GLN A 22 -46.52 -9.07 -20.03
N SER A 23 -46.01 -8.36 -21.04
CA SER A 23 -45.13 -7.21 -20.92
C SER A 23 -45.66 -6.22 -19.90
N ALA A 24 -44.97 -6.11 -18.76
CA ALA A 24 -45.12 -4.98 -17.86
C ALA A 24 -44.71 -3.72 -18.64
N HIS A 25 -45.71 -2.95 -19.04
CA HIS A 25 -45.53 -1.67 -19.69
C HIS A 25 -44.79 -0.76 -18.71
N LYS A 26 -43.51 -0.51 -18.99
CA LYS A 26 -42.73 0.58 -18.38
C LYS A 26 -43.48 1.89 -18.63
N ARG A 27 -44.32 2.32 -17.67
CA ARG A 27 -44.69 3.73 -17.54
C ARG A 27 -43.54 4.44 -16.84
N THR A 28 -42.47 4.69 -17.60
CA THR A 28 -41.63 5.86 -17.33
C THR A 28 -42.43 7.09 -17.73
N ALA A 29 -43.25 7.59 -16.81
CA ALA A 29 -43.78 8.94 -16.87
C ALA A 29 -43.11 9.75 -15.76
N GLY A 30 -41.86 10.12 -16.01
CA GLY A 30 -41.34 11.35 -15.43
C GLY A 30 -42.06 12.50 -16.10
N VAL A 31 -43.21 12.90 -15.54
CA VAL A 31 -43.92 14.13 -15.89
C VAL A 31 -44.37 14.76 -14.58
N PHE A 32 -43.41 15.30 -13.83
CA PHE A 32 -43.71 16.33 -12.83
C PHE A 32 -43.13 17.64 -13.34
N GLY A 33 -43.84 18.17 -14.32
CA GLY A 33 -43.67 19.50 -14.90
C GLY A 33 -45.04 20.05 -15.22
N GLY A 34 -45.95 20.03 -14.25
CA GLY A 34 -47.15 20.85 -14.26
C GLY A 34 -46.82 22.19 -13.61
N ASP A 35 -47.04 23.28 -14.33
CA ASP A 35 -46.90 24.64 -13.83
C ASP A 35 -47.72 24.85 -12.54
N PRO A 36 -47.26 25.75 -11.63
CA PRO A 36 -47.97 26.02 -10.38
C PRO A 36 -49.17 26.91 -10.70
N ALA A 37 -50.31 26.30 -11.03
CA ALA A 37 -51.56 27.03 -11.09
C ALA A 37 -51.98 27.43 -9.67
N GLY A 38 -52.35 28.70 -9.51
CA GLY A 38 -52.65 29.36 -8.24
C GLY A 38 -53.90 28.83 -7.51
N PRO A 39 -54.40 29.58 -6.51
CA PRO A 39 -55.48 29.14 -5.64
C PRO A 39 -56.77 28.94 -6.46
N GLY A 40 -57.14 27.68 -6.71
CA GLY A 40 -58.31 27.28 -7.51
C GLY A 40 -58.09 26.07 -8.43
N ALA A 41 -56.90 25.48 -8.49
CA ALA A 41 -56.60 24.40 -9.42
C ALA A 41 -56.90 23.00 -8.85
N ASP A 42 -58.14 22.54 -9.05
CA ASP A 42 -58.49 21.22 -9.66
C ASP A 42 -59.85 20.68 -9.15
N THR A 43 -60.91 21.50 -9.21
CA THR A 43 -62.31 21.00 -9.25
C THR A 43 -62.76 20.72 -10.69
N ALA A 44 -61.81 20.38 -11.56
CA ALA A 44 -62.03 20.38 -12.99
C ALA A 44 -63.09 19.34 -13.43
N GLU A 45 -63.34 18.32 -12.62
CA GLU A 45 -64.38 17.33 -12.88
C GLU A 45 -65.79 17.94 -12.80
N VAL A 46 -66.06 18.80 -11.82
CA VAL A 46 -67.36 19.46 -11.67
C VAL A 46 -67.49 20.77 -12.46
N ASP A 47 -66.37 21.42 -12.79
CA ASP A 47 -66.37 22.62 -13.64
C ASP A 47 -66.78 22.31 -15.09
N ARG A 48 -66.56 21.08 -15.54
CA ARG A 48 -66.93 20.61 -16.89
C ARG A 48 -68.36 20.08 -16.98
N CYS A 49 -69.14 20.11 -15.91
CA CYS A 49 -70.52 19.62 -15.92
C CYS A 49 -71.41 20.47 -16.85
N GLU A 50 -71.90 19.87 -17.93
CA GLU A 50 -72.97 20.43 -18.76
C GLU A 50 -74.33 20.17 -18.12
N ARG A 51 -75.18 21.21 -18.07
CA ARG A 51 -76.52 21.06 -17.47
C ARG A 51 -77.42 20.29 -18.45
N PRO A 52 -78.05 19.19 -18.03
CA PRO A 52 -78.98 18.48 -18.89
C PRO A 52 -80.19 19.38 -19.20
N ALA A 53 -80.34 19.76 -20.48
CA ALA A 53 -81.40 20.64 -20.95
C ALA A 53 -82.69 19.83 -21.22
N GLY A 54 -83.84 20.39 -20.86
CA GLY A 54 -85.16 19.82 -21.21
C GLY A 54 -85.71 18.73 -20.30
N LEU A 55 -85.08 18.43 -19.16
CA LEU A 55 -85.61 17.50 -18.16
C LEU A 55 -86.49 18.20 -17.11
N SER A 56 -87.54 17.53 -16.63
CA SER A 56 -88.34 18.02 -15.50
C SER A 56 -87.56 17.91 -14.19
N ARG A 57 -87.95 18.70 -13.18
CA ARG A 57 -87.31 18.69 -11.84
C ARG A 57 -87.33 17.28 -11.22
N ASP A 58 -88.47 16.59 -11.30
CA ASP A 58 -88.60 15.24 -10.75
C ASP A 58 -87.62 14.24 -11.38
N VAL A 59 -87.34 14.38 -12.68
CA VAL A 59 -86.36 13.53 -13.38
C VAL A 59 -84.93 13.89 -12.98
N ILE A 60 -84.63 15.17 -12.79
CA ILE A 60 -83.31 15.61 -12.27
C ILE A 60 -83.10 15.05 -10.86
N ASP A 61 -84.09 15.20 -9.98
CA ASP A 61 -84.00 14.76 -8.59
C ASP A 61 -83.85 13.23 -8.50
N ALA A 62 -84.58 12.48 -9.33
CA ALA A 62 -84.44 11.03 -9.43
C ALA A 62 -83.04 10.61 -9.89
N ARG A 63 -82.46 11.29 -10.89
CA ARG A 63 -81.09 11.01 -11.36
C ARG A 63 -80.04 11.36 -10.32
N VAL A 64 -80.20 12.49 -9.64
CA VAL A 64 -79.32 12.88 -8.53
C VAL A 64 -79.33 11.82 -7.45
N SER A 65 -80.52 11.38 -7.00
CA SER A 65 -80.65 10.32 -5.98
C SER A 65 -80.00 9.03 -6.45
N GLU A 66 -80.24 8.60 -7.70
CA GLU A 66 -79.69 7.37 -8.25
C GLU A 66 -78.15 7.36 -8.23
N HIS A 67 -77.52 8.44 -8.72
CA HIS A 67 -76.07 8.60 -8.71
C HIS A 67 -75.53 8.74 -7.27
N TYR A 68 -76.20 9.51 -6.41
CA TYR A 68 -75.79 9.69 -5.02
C TYR A 68 -75.83 8.38 -4.23
N ASP A 69 -76.90 7.60 -4.36
CA ASP A 69 -77.06 6.30 -3.70
C ASP A 69 -75.97 5.31 -4.14
N ARG A 70 -75.62 5.29 -5.43
CA ARG A 70 -74.47 4.50 -5.90
C ARG A 70 -73.15 4.99 -5.31
N GLY A 71 -72.90 6.31 -5.31
CA GLY A 71 -71.70 6.89 -4.75
C GLY A 71 -71.53 6.58 -3.26
N THR A 72 -72.61 6.63 -2.47
CA THR A 72 -72.56 6.28 -1.03
C THR A 72 -72.27 4.80 -0.80
N VAL A 73 -72.80 3.90 -1.63
CA VAL A 73 -72.49 2.47 -1.59
C VAL A 73 -71.02 2.21 -1.91
N LEU A 74 -70.49 2.82 -2.98
CA LEU A 74 -69.08 2.70 -3.37
C LEU A 74 -68.15 3.26 -2.29
N TYR A 75 -68.50 4.41 -1.72
CA TYR A 75 -67.76 5.02 -0.62
C TYR A 75 -67.70 4.10 0.60
N ALA A 76 -68.83 3.48 0.97
CA ALA A 76 -68.90 2.53 2.07
C ALA A 76 -68.10 1.23 1.81
N GLN A 77 -67.95 0.84 0.54
CA GLN A 77 -67.10 -0.28 0.12
C GLN A 77 -65.61 0.06 0.09
N GLY A 78 -65.25 1.34 0.26
CA GLY A 78 -63.87 1.83 0.16
C GLY A 78 -63.41 2.08 -1.27
N ASP A 79 -64.29 1.94 -2.27
CA ASP A 79 -64.03 2.36 -3.64
C ASP A 79 -64.27 3.88 -3.75
N TYR A 80 -63.32 4.64 -3.24
CA TYR A 80 -63.42 6.10 -3.19
C TYR A 80 -63.30 6.73 -4.58
N GLU A 81 -62.57 6.11 -5.51
CA GLU A 81 -62.45 6.59 -6.90
C GLU A 81 -63.80 6.45 -7.62
N GLY A 82 -64.43 5.28 -7.55
CA GLY A 82 -65.78 5.07 -8.09
C GLY A 82 -66.84 5.95 -7.40
N ALA A 83 -66.72 6.15 -6.09
CA ALA A 83 -67.61 7.06 -5.35
C ALA A 83 -67.50 8.50 -5.86
N ILE A 84 -66.28 9.00 -6.13
CA ILE A 84 -66.06 10.33 -6.69
C ILE A 84 -66.74 10.46 -8.05
N GLU A 85 -66.60 9.48 -8.93
CA GLU A 85 -67.23 9.51 -10.26
C GLU A 85 -68.76 9.64 -10.15
N GLU A 86 -69.39 8.85 -9.28
CA GLU A 86 -70.84 8.89 -9.05
C GLU A 86 -71.30 10.19 -8.36
N PHE A 87 -70.54 10.70 -7.39
CA PHE A 87 -70.84 11.98 -6.74
C PHE A 87 -70.68 13.17 -7.70
N VAL A 88 -69.65 13.16 -8.55
CA VAL A 88 -69.48 14.18 -9.62
C VAL A 88 -70.67 14.12 -10.58
N ALA A 89 -71.09 12.93 -11.00
CA ALA A 89 -72.27 12.77 -11.85
C ALA A 89 -73.53 13.32 -11.18
N ALA A 90 -73.78 12.97 -9.91
CA ALA A 90 -74.90 13.53 -9.13
C ALA A 90 -74.85 15.06 -9.07
N TYR A 91 -73.66 15.64 -8.82
CA TYR A 91 -73.47 17.09 -8.81
C TYR A 91 -73.72 17.72 -10.19
N CYS A 92 -73.32 17.06 -11.28
CA CYS A 92 -73.58 17.55 -12.64
C CYS A 92 -75.09 17.64 -12.96
N TYR A 93 -75.91 16.72 -12.43
CA TYR A 93 -77.37 16.78 -12.58
C TYR A 93 -78.02 17.86 -11.70
N GLY A 94 -77.71 17.89 -10.40
CA GLY A 94 -78.47 18.66 -9.40
C GLY A 94 -77.79 19.89 -8.80
N ARG A 95 -76.47 20.07 -8.97
CA ARG A 95 -75.64 21.14 -8.34
C ARG A 95 -75.97 21.40 -6.86
N TYR A 96 -76.27 20.35 -6.11
CA TYR A 96 -76.48 20.45 -4.66
C TYR A 96 -75.12 20.63 -3.98
N PRO A 97 -74.88 21.73 -3.25
CA PRO A 97 -73.58 22.00 -2.64
C PRO A 97 -73.15 20.93 -1.64
N SER A 98 -74.09 20.25 -0.97
CA SER A 98 -73.79 19.16 -0.03
C SER A 98 -72.95 18.04 -0.65
N ILE A 99 -73.15 17.72 -1.95
CA ILE A 99 -72.40 16.68 -2.66
C ILE A 99 -70.91 17.04 -2.79
N LEU A 100 -70.54 18.33 -2.80
CA LEU A 100 -69.14 18.75 -2.83
C LEU A 100 -68.39 18.32 -1.56
N VAL A 101 -69.08 18.25 -0.42
CA VAL A 101 -68.51 17.74 0.83
C VAL A 101 -68.19 16.27 0.70
N ASP A 102 -69.09 15.47 0.12
CA ASP A 102 -68.89 14.03 -0.10
C ASP A 102 -67.74 13.75 -1.07
N ILE A 103 -67.60 14.53 -2.15
CA ILE A 103 -66.44 14.47 -3.06
C ILE A 103 -65.15 14.83 -2.31
N GLY A 104 -65.17 15.91 -1.52
CA GLY A 104 -64.02 16.32 -0.72
C GLY A 104 -63.59 15.25 0.27
N GLN A 105 -64.54 14.63 0.98
CA GLN A 105 -64.28 13.53 1.91
C GLN A 105 -63.71 12.30 1.22
N ALA A 106 -64.20 11.93 0.03
CA ALA A 106 -63.64 10.83 -0.74
C ALA A 106 -62.18 11.11 -1.14
N TYR A 107 -61.85 12.34 -1.54
CA TYR A 107 -60.45 12.72 -1.79
C TYR A 107 -59.58 12.70 -0.53
N GLU A 108 -60.11 13.06 0.65
CA GLU A 108 -59.38 12.89 1.91
C GLU A 108 -59.06 11.42 2.19
N ARG A 109 -59.98 10.50 1.88
CA ARG A 109 -59.76 9.05 2.03
C ARG A 109 -58.69 8.50 1.09
N LEU A 110 -58.57 9.10 -0.10
CA LEU A 110 -57.49 8.84 -1.05
C LEU A 110 -56.18 9.56 -0.70
N VAL A 111 -56.13 10.31 0.41
CA VAL A 111 -54.95 11.10 0.82
C VAL A 111 -54.61 12.20 -0.20
N ASN A 112 -55.54 12.55 -1.10
CA ASN A 112 -55.39 13.66 -2.04
C ASN A 112 -55.93 14.95 -1.41
N TYR A 113 -55.19 15.47 -0.44
CA TYR A 113 -55.62 16.61 0.36
C TYR A 113 -55.72 17.92 -0.42
N GLU A 114 -54.97 18.07 -1.52
CA GLU A 114 -55.08 19.26 -2.39
C GLU A 114 -56.48 19.31 -3.04
N LYS A 115 -56.92 18.21 -3.65
CA LYS A 115 -58.28 18.10 -4.21
C LYS A 115 -59.35 18.19 -3.13
N ALA A 116 -59.16 17.52 -1.99
CA ALA A 116 -60.09 17.62 -0.87
C ALA A 116 -60.31 19.07 -0.42
N VAL A 117 -59.22 19.83 -0.22
CA VAL A 117 -59.30 21.26 0.13
C VAL A 117 -60.01 22.05 -0.96
N ALA A 118 -59.73 21.80 -2.24
CA ALA A 118 -60.38 22.51 -3.34
C ALA A 118 -61.91 22.32 -3.38
N TYR A 119 -62.39 21.08 -3.21
CA TYR A 119 -63.83 20.77 -3.18
C TYR A 119 -64.53 21.34 -1.94
N LEU A 120 -63.86 21.28 -0.78
CA LEU A 120 -64.40 21.84 0.47
C LEU A 120 -64.40 23.38 0.47
N ASP A 121 -63.39 24.03 -0.12
CA ASP A 121 -63.36 25.48 -0.35
C ASP A 121 -64.54 25.92 -1.22
N ARG A 122 -64.86 25.13 -2.26
CA ARG A 122 -66.01 25.40 -3.12
C ARG A 122 -67.33 25.31 -2.37
N TYR A 123 -67.50 24.29 -1.51
CA TYR A 123 -68.68 24.23 -0.63
C TYR A 123 -68.80 25.48 0.25
N ILE A 124 -67.69 25.97 0.82
CA ILE A 124 -67.68 27.17 1.69
C ILE A 124 -68.16 28.43 0.93
N ILE A 125 -67.95 28.48 -0.38
CA ILE A 125 -68.39 29.57 -1.27
C ILE A 125 -69.86 29.38 -1.68
N GLU A 126 -70.28 28.14 -1.99
CA GLU A 126 -71.62 27.82 -2.51
C GLU A 126 -72.67 27.49 -1.43
N ALA A 127 -72.28 27.47 -0.15
CA ALA A 127 -73.14 27.04 0.97
C ALA A 127 -74.46 27.84 1.04
N PRO A 128 -75.63 27.19 1.19
CA PRO A 128 -76.91 27.87 1.38
C PRO A 128 -76.95 28.71 2.67
N PRO A 129 -77.69 29.84 2.71
CA PRO A 129 -77.78 30.71 3.90
C PRO A 129 -78.28 30.02 5.19
N GLY A 130 -78.97 28.88 5.08
CA GLY A 130 -79.46 28.10 6.22
C GLY A 130 -78.44 27.11 6.82
N GLU A 131 -77.27 26.92 6.20
CA GLU A 131 -76.28 25.91 6.58
C GLU A 131 -75.00 26.50 7.20
N GLN A 132 -75.07 27.69 7.80
CA GLN A 132 -73.89 28.38 8.35
C GLN A 132 -73.06 27.50 9.31
N LYS A 133 -73.73 26.70 10.15
CA LYS A 133 -73.04 25.78 11.08
C LYS A 133 -72.20 24.73 10.34
N THR A 134 -72.72 24.15 9.26
CA THR A 134 -72.00 23.16 8.45
C THR A 134 -70.82 23.81 7.73
N ARG A 135 -71.04 25.02 7.16
CA ARG A 135 -69.98 25.82 6.56
C ARG A 135 -68.81 26.07 7.52
N ASP A 136 -69.10 26.42 8.77
CA ASP A 136 -68.06 26.67 9.77
C ASP A 136 -67.29 25.40 10.15
N ILE A 137 -67.98 24.24 10.22
CA ILE A 137 -67.34 22.93 10.45
C ILE A 137 -66.38 22.59 9.30
N ILE A 138 -66.81 22.77 8.06
CA ILE A 138 -65.99 22.48 6.87
C ILE A 138 -64.81 23.47 6.77
N ALA A 139 -65.01 24.74 7.10
CA ALA A 139 -63.93 25.73 7.15
C ALA A 139 -62.83 25.32 8.14
N ASN A 140 -63.20 24.87 9.34
CA ASN A 140 -62.25 24.35 10.32
C ASN A 140 -61.53 23.09 9.79
N ARG A 141 -62.22 22.20 9.08
CA ARG A 141 -61.60 21.01 8.46
C ARG A 141 -60.57 21.41 7.42
N VAL A 142 -60.89 22.36 6.55
CA VAL A 142 -59.98 22.89 5.52
C VAL A 142 -58.73 23.51 6.16
N GLU A 143 -58.88 24.24 7.27
CA GLU A 143 -57.74 24.78 8.01
C GLU A 143 -56.81 23.67 8.53
N VAL A 144 -57.37 22.60 9.10
CA VAL A 144 -56.60 21.44 9.53
C VAL A 144 -55.86 20.79 8.36
N LEU A 145 -56.56 20.55 7.23
CA LEU A 145 -55.96 19.94 6.04
C LEU A 145 -54.83 20.80 5.49
N ARG A 146 -55.03 22.11 5.32
CA ARG A 146 -54.01 23.03 4.80
C ARG A 146 -52.74 23.09 5.65
N ASN A 147 -52.85 22.75 6.93
CA ASN A 147 -51.74 22.69 7.88
C ASN A 147 -51.10 21.30 7.99
N LEU A 148 -51.59 20.29 7.26
CA LEU A 148 -50.94 18.98 7.22
C LEU A 148 -49.56 19.10 6.58
N PRO A 149 -48.49 18.72 7.29
CA PRO A 149 -47.15 18.86 6.75
C PRO A 149 -46.82 17.76 5.76
N ALA A 150 -46.09 18.13 4.71
CA ALA A 150 -45.42 17.18 3.85
C ALA A 150 -44.20 16.58 4.57
N ARG A 151 -43.92 15.31 4.30
CA ARG A 151 -42.78 14.58 4.88
C ARG A 151 -41.81 14.19 3.77
N VAL A 152 -40.61 14.75 3.77
CA VAL A 152 -39.58 14.50 2.77
C VAL A 152 -38.49 13.62 3.38
N ARG A 153 -38.44 12.35 2.97
CA ARG A 153 -37.35 11.42 3.29
C ARG A 153 -36.27 11.49 2.22
N VAL A 154 -35.02 11.56 2.65
CA VAL A 154 -33.86 11.62 1.75
C VAL A 154 -32.86 10.57 2.20
N ALA A 155 -32.43 9.73 1.26
CA ALA A 155 -31.39 8.74 1.48
C ALA A 155 -30.21 9.01 0.54
N THR A 156 -28.99 8.89 1.05
CA THR A 156 -27.77 9.07 0.25
C THR A 156 -26.81 7.90 0.41
N VAL A 157 -25.95 7.72 -0.59
CA VAL A 157 -24.75 6.88 -0.50
C VAL A 157 -23.54 7.75 -0.85
N PRO A 158 -22.59 7.98 0.09
CA PRO A 158 -22.59 7.51 1.49
C PRO A 158 -23.70 8.15 2.36
N PRO A 159 -24.07 7.53 3.51
CA PRO A 159 -25.06 8.08 4.43
C PRO A 159 -24.52 9.31 5.20
N GLY A 160 -25.42 10.06 5.83
CA GLY A 160 -25.05 11.16 6.73
C GLY A 160 -24.84 12.52 6.07
N ALA A 161 -25.17 12.67 4.78
CA ALA A 161 -25.14 13.96 4.10
C ALA A 161 -26.07 14.98 4.79
N ARG A 162 -25.66 16.24 4.86
CA ARG A 162 -26.50 17.34 5.33
C ARG A 162 -27.52 17.67 4.26
N VAL A 163 -28.80 17.69 4.62
CA VAL A 163 -29.89 18.06 3.72
C VAL A 163 -30.54 19.34 4.23
N THR A 164 -30.67 20.34 3.37
CA THR A 164 -31.38 21.58 3.64
C THR A 164 -32.49 21.79 2.62
N LEU A 165 -33.69 22.11 3.07
CA LEU A 165 -34.80 22.54 2.22
C LEU A 165 -34.95 24.05 2.39
N SER A 166 -34.59 24.80 1.35
CA SER A 166 -34.69 26.26 1.33
C SER A 166 -35.89 26.70 0.51
N GLY A 167 -36.77 27.48 1.11
CA GLY A 167 -37.93 28.10 0.47
C GLY A 167 -37.76 29.62 0.32
N PRO A 168 -38.81 30.33 -0.13
CA PRO A 168 -38.77 31.79 -0.34
C PRO A 168 -38.46 32.59 0.93
N THR A 169 -38.80 32.06 2.10
CA THR A 169 -38.60 32.71 3.41
C THR A 169 -37.34 32.24 4.12
N GLY A 170 -36.43 31.53 3.44
CA GLY A 170 -35.18 30.98 4.01
C GLY A 170 -35.21 29.47 4.20
N VAL A 171 -34.41 28.95 5.13
CA VAL A 171 -34.32 27.51 5.41
C VAL A 171 -35.59 27.04 6.12
N ALA A 172 -36.38 26.20 5.44
CA ALA A 172 -37.64 25.68 5.95
C ALA A 172 -37.45 24.42 6.79
N ALA A 173 -36.49 23.57 6.44
CA ALA A 173 -36.12 22.40 7.22
C ALA A 173 -34.65 22.02 6.96
N GLN A 174 -34.02 21.40 7.95
CA GLN A 174 -32.67 20.85 7.85
C GLN A 174 -32.59 19.53 8.61
N GLY A 175 -31.78 18.60 8.11
CA GLY A 175 -31.57 17.30 8.72
C GLY A 175 -30.41 16.55 8.09
N SER A 176 -30.35 15.24 8.34
CA SER A 176 -29.35 14.35 7.76
C SER A 176 -30.02 13.28 6.90
N ALA A 177 -29.40 12.96 5.78
CA ALA A 177 -29.84 11.87 4.92
C ALA A 177 -29.78 10.52 5.64
N ASN A 178 -30.71 9.62 5.31
CA ASN A 178 -30.97 8.33 5.96
C ASN A 178 -31.51 8.45 7.40
N GLY A 179 -31.86 9.65 7.86
CA GLY A 179 -32.51 9.91 9.14
C GLY A 179 -34.02 10.09 9.03
N ASP A 180 -34.56 10.90 9.94
CA ASP A 180 -35.98 11.26 9.97
C ASP A 180 -36.43 12.07 8.76
N ALA A 181 -37.71 12.00 8.45
CA ALA A 181 -38.30 12.80 7.38
C ALA A 181 -38.26 14.29 7.74
N LEU A 182 -37.81 15.12 6.80
CA LEU A 182 -37.90 16.58 6.89
C LEU A 182 -39.37 16.98 6.76
N VAL A 183 -39.86 17.77 7.70
CA VAL A 183 -41.25 18.18 7.78
C VAL A 183 -41.35 19.61 7.26
N VAL A 184 -42.10 19.83 6.17
CA VAL A 184 -42.31 21.15 5.57
C VAL A 184 -43.79 21.37 5.26
N ARG A 185 -44.21 22.64 5.17
CA ARG A 185 -45.57 22.95 4.71
C ARG A 185 -45.64 22.80 3.18
N ARG A 186 -46.84 22.93 2.62
CA ARG A 186 -46.98 23.01 1.16
C ARG A 186 -46.15 24.17 0.61
N GLY A 187 -45.50 23.97 -0.53
CA GLY A 187 -44.69 24.99 -1.16
C GLY A 187 -43.58 24.44 -2.05
N VAL A 188 -42.85 25.35 -2.69
CA VAL A 188 -41.71 25.02 -3.54
C VAL A 188 -40.42 25.26 -2.76
N TYR A 189 -39.58 24.23 -2.71
CA TYR A 189 -38.31 24.22 -2.01
C TYR A 189 -37.17 23.84 -2.95
N THR A 190 -35.97 24.34 -2.66
CA THR A 190 -34.72 23.84 -3.22
C THR A 190 -34.05 22.98 -2.17
N MET A 191 -33.97 21.69 -2.43
CA MET A 191 -33.23 20.73 -1.62
C MET A 191 -31.76 20.80 -1.97
N THR A 192 -30.90 21.13 -1.00
CA THR A 192 -29.45 21.10 -1.15
C THR A 192 -28.89 19.98 -0.28
N ILE A 193 -28.07 19.11 -0.89
CA ILE A 193 -27.47 17.96 -0.23
C ILE A 193 -25.95 18.14 -0.28
N GLU A 194 -25.33 18.14 0.90
CA GLU A 194 -23.90 18.40 1.07
C GLU A 194 -23.26 17.30 1.91
N ALA A 195 -22.14 16.76 1.42
CA ALA A 195 -21.30 15.84 2.18
C ALA A 195 -19.82 16.22 2.00
N PRO A 196 -18.98 16.13 3.05
CA PRO A 196 -17.57 16.45 2.94
C PRO A 196 -16.88 15.61 1.85
N GLY A 197 -16.30 16.30 0.87
CA GLY A 197 -15.57 15.68 -0.24
C GLY A 197 -16.42 15.17 -1.40
N TYR A 198 -17.70 15.51 -1.44
CA TYR A 198 -18.61 15.18 -2.52
C TYR A 198 -19.17 16.44 -3.20
N GLU A 199 -19.67 16.28 -4.41
CA GLU A 199 -20.37 17.33 -5.15
C GLU A 199 -21.72 17.65 -4.49
N THR A 200 -22.05 18.93 -4.42
CA THR A 200 -23.34 19.41 -3.90
C THR A 200 -24.45 19.12 -4.89
N VAL A 201 -25.49 18.42 -4.43
CA VAL A 201 -26.70 18.17 -5.24
C VAL A 201 -27.75 19.24 -4.91
N ARG A 202 -28.36 19.83 -5.94
CA ARG A 202 -29.50 20.75 -5.81
C ARG A 202 -30.68 20.22 -6.59
N GLN A 203 -31.81 20.00 -5.93
CA GLN A 203 -33.03 19.45 -6.52
C GLN A 203 -34.24 20.31 -6.13
N ARG A 204 -35.10 20.64 -7.09
CA ARG A 204 -36.38 21.31 -6.81
C ARG A 204 -37.37 20.29 -6.25
N VAL A 205 -38.04 20.65 -5.16
CA VAL A 205 -39.08 19.85 -4.49
C VAL A 205 -40.35 20.69 -4.42
N VAL A 206 -41.44 20.18 -4.99
CA VAL A 206 -42.79 20.75 -4.82
C VAL A 206 -43.48 19.90 -3.78
N ALA A 207 -43.66 20.44 -2.58
CA ALA A 207 -44.30 19.75 -1.48
C ALA A 207 -45.79 20.08 -1.47
N GLU A 208 -46.63 19.06 -1.60
CA GLU A 208 -48.09 19.13 -1.52
C GLU A 208 -48.58 18.79 -0.10
N ILE A 209 -49.80 19.21 0.23
CA ILE A 209 -50.40 19.00 1.54
C ILE A 209 -50.34 17.52 1.97
N GLY A 210 -49.76 17.24 3.14
CA GLY A 210 -49.75 15.91 3.77
C GLY A 210 -48.98 14.81 3.02
N GLN A 211 -48.39 15.07 1.86
CA GLN A 211 -47.79 14.05 1.01
C GLN A 211 -46.41 13.57 1.52
N PRO A 212 -46.12 12.26 1.46
CA PRO A 212 -44.79 11.72 1.70
C PRO A 212 -43.96 11.69 0.41
N TYR A 213 -42.76 12.27 0.45
CA TYR A 213 -41.78 12.20 -0.63
C TYR A 213 -40.58 11.37 -0.20
N SER A 214 -40.02 10.57 -1.11
CA SER A 214 -38.80 9.80 -0.88
C SER A 214 -37.81 10.03 -2.02
N TYR A 215 -36.62 10.53 -1.69
CA TYR A 215 -35.54 10.78 -2.64
C TYR A 215 -34.31 9.92 -2.29
N TYR A 216 -33.63 9.43 -3.33
CA TYR A 216 -32.40 8.66 -3.20
C TYR A 216 -31.32 9.22 -4.12
N PHE A 217 -30.12 9.46 -3.58
CA PHE A 217 -28.99 10.00 -4.33
C PHE A 217 -27.70 9.21 -4.08
N GLN A 218 -26.94 8.94 -5.15
CA GLN A 218 -25.56 8.50 -5.06
C GLN A 218 -24.64 9.71 -5.26
N LEU A 219 -23.94 10.12 -4.21
CA LEU A 219 -23.11 11.32 -4.25
C LEU A 219 -21.81 11.05 -5.02
N GLN A 220 -21.44 11.98 -5.91
CA GLN A 220 -20.20 11.90 -6.67
C GLN A 220 -19.06 12.55 -5.87
N PRO A 221 -17.91 11.87 -5.69
CA PRO A 221 -16.78 12.45 -4.96
C PRO A 221 -16.13 13.56 -5.78
N LEU A 222 -15.72 14.64 -5.11
CA LEU A 222 -14.89 15.67 -5.73
C LEU A 222 -13.58 15.06 -6.21
N ARG A 223 -13.06 15.55 -7.35
CA ARG A 223 -11.82 15.06 -7.96
C ARG A 223 -10.76 16.14 -8.01
N GLY A 224 -9.50 15.77 -7.80
CA GLY A 224 -8.32 16.62 -7.97
C GLY A 224 -7.38 16.06 -9.02
N ARG A 225 -6.67 16.94 -9.74
CA ARG A 225 -5.65 16.53 -10.72
C ARG A 225 -4.38 16.09 -10.00
N VAL A 226 -3.78 14.99 -10.45
CA VAL A 226 -2.52 14.45 -9.92
C VAL A 226 -1.49 14.29 -11.02
N ARG A 227 -0.22 14.48 -10.68
CA ARG A 227 0.92 14.15 -11.54
C ARG A 227 2.01 13.46 -10.71
N ILE A 228 2.29 12.21 -11.01
CA ILE A 228 3.32 11.41 -10.35
C ILE A 228 4.42 11.13 -11.37
N THR A 229 5.67 11.37 -10.99
CA THR A 229 6.84 11.02 -11.80
C THR A 229 7.78 10.12 -11.02
N ALA A 230 8.31 9.10 -11.68
CA ALA A 230 9.24 8.15 -11.11
C ALA A 230 10.58 8.20 -11.88
N SER A 231 11.68 8.19 -11.13
CA SER A 231 13.02 7.94 -11.67
C SER A 231 13.52 6.62 -11.09
N PRO A 232 13.85 5.61 -11.91
CA PRO A 232 13.99 5.65 -13.37
C PRO A 232 12.62 5.65 -14.08
N ILE A 233 12.59 6.05 -15.36
CA ILE A 233 11.34 6.06 -16.16
C ILE A 233 10.74 4.66 -16.37
N THR A 234 11.51 3.59 -16.14
CA THR A 234 11.02 2.20 -16.21
C THR A 234 10.32 1.75 -14.93
N ALA A 235 10.28 2.58 -13.88
CA ALA A 235 9.66 2.22 -12.61
C ALA A 235 8.14 2.16 -12.72
N ARG A 236 7.54 1.14 -12.11
CA ARG A 236 6.09 0.99 -11.98
C ARG A 236 5.58 1.84 -10.83
N ILE A 237 4.45 2.49 -11.06
CA ILE A 237 3.79 3.37 -10.10
C ILE A 237 2.47 2.71 -9.68
N PHE A 238 2.30 2.51 -8.38
CA PHE A 238 1.11 1.98 -7.76
C PHE A 238 0.47 3.05 -6.90
N VAL A 239 -0.85 3.15 -6.96
CA VAL A 239 -1.68 3.99 -6.08
C VAL A 239 -2.63 3.05 -5.36
N ASP A 240 -2.56 2.98 -4.04
CA ASP A 240 -3.30 2.04 -3.19
C ASP A 240 -3.20 0.59 -3.71
N LYS A 241 -1.98 0.15 -4.02
CA LYS A 241 -1.64 -1.20 -4.54
C LYS A 241 -2.14 -1.49 -5.96
N ARG A 242 -2.79 -0.55 -6.64
CA ARG A 242 -3.18 -0.68 -8.05
C ARG A 242 -2.11 -0.07 -8.95
N LEU A 243 -1.62 -0.84 -9.94
CA LEU A 243 -0.71 -0.33 -10.97
C LEU A 243 -1.45 0.72 -11.81
N VAL A 244 -0.95 1.96 -11.82
CA VAL A 244 -1.56 3.08 -12.55
C VAL A 244 -0.71 3.58 -13.72
N GLY A 245 0.60 3.31 -13.71
CA GLY A 245 1.48 3.76 -14.79
C GLY A 245 2.92 3.30 -14.62
N ILE A 246 3.75 3.62 -15.62
CA ILE A 246 5.19 3.34 -15.65
C ILE A 246 5.90 4.66 -15.96
N GLY A 247 6.84 5.07 -15.10
CA GLY A 247 7.65 6.29 -15.22
C GLY A 247 6.90 7.59 -14.94
N SER A 248 5.68 7.73 -15.44
CA SER A 248 4.81 8.86 -15.14
C SER A 248 3.34 8.46 -15.12
N TYR A 249 2.56 9.17 -14.32
CA TYR A 249 1.12 9.02 -14.23
C TYR A 249 0.49 10.39 -14.04
N ALA A 250 -0.54 10.71 -14.84
CA ALA A 250 -1.29 11.95 -14.71
C ALA A 250 -2.78 11.69 -14.98
N ASP A 251 -3.63 11.93 -13.99
CA ASP A 251 -5.07 11.74 -14.09
C ASP A 251 -5.80 12.57 -13.01
N SER A 252 -7.12 12.50 -12.95
CA SER A 252 -7.94 12.97 -11.84
C SER A 252 -8.25 11.83 -10.88
N LEU A 253 -7.96 12.02 -9.60
CA LEU A 253 -8.35 11.08 -8.53
C LEU A 253 -9.38 11.74 -7.62
N PRO A 254 -10.28 10.96 -6.99
CA PRO A 254 -11.10 11.47 -5.89
C PRO A 254 -10.23 12.19 -4.84
N ILE A 255 -10.78 13.18 -4.14
CA ILE A 255 -10.05 13.80 -3.04
C ILE A 255 -9.84 12.77 -1.93
N GLY A 256 -8.68 12.80 -1.29
CA GLY A 256 -8.31 11.79 -0.31
C GLY A 256 -6.80 11.68 -0.14
N THR A 257 -6.38 10.75 0.70
CA THR A 257 -4.97 10.40 0.90
C THR A 257 -4.73 9.03 0.31
N TYR A 258 -3.73 8.94 -0.54
CA TYR A 258 -3.35 7.73 -1.26
C TYR A 258 -1.95 7.29 -0.87
N GLU A 259 -1.73 5.98 -0.83
CA GLU A 259 -0.41 5.38 -0.72
C GLU A 259 0.17 5.16 -2.12
N VAL A 260 1.25 5.85 -2.44
CA VAL A 260 1.97 5.74 -3.71
C VAL A 260 3.21 4.89 -3.51
N THR A 261 3.24 3.70 -4.10
CA THR A 261 4.41 2.83 -4.12
C THR A 261 5.05 2.86 -5.50
N VAL A 262 6.35 3.08 -5.54
CA VAL A 262 7.14 3.03 -6.78
C VAL A 262 8.14 1.90 -6.67
N GLU A 263 8.22 1.07 -7.69
CA GLU A 263 9.12 -0.09 -7.74
C GLU A 263 9.79 -0.21 -9.11
N ALA A 264 10.98 -0.78 -9.13
CA ALA A 264 11.67 -1.12 -10.38
C ALA A 264 12.51 -2.40 -10.16
N PRO A 265 12.81 -3.16 -11.23
CA PRO A 265 13.64 -4.35 -11.11
C PRO A 265 14.97 -4.07 -10.42
N ARG A 266 15.36 -4.95 -9.48
CA ARG A 266 16.59 -4.87 -8.69
C ARG A 266 16.75 -3.58 -7.88
N ARG A 267 15.68 -2.86 -7.56
CA ARG A 267 15.71 -1.66 -6.71
C ARG A 267 14.75 -1.79 -5.54
N THR A 268 15.13 -1.22 -4.40
CA THR A 268 14.27 -1.16 -3.22
C THR A 268 13.05 -0.28 -3.51
N PRO A 269 11.82 -0.78 -3.32
CA PRO A 269 10.62 0.01 -3.55
C PRO A 269 10.52 1.16 -2.53
N VAL A 270 9.92 2.28 -2.96
CA VAL A 270 9.70 3.46 -2.12
C VAL A 270 8.21 3.75 -2.04
N THR A 271 7.70 3.84 -0.82
CA THR A 271 6.31 4.24 -0.54
C THR A 271 6.25 5.68 -0.02
N ARG A 272 5.31 6.46 -0.54
CA ARG A 272 5.03 7.86 -0.14
C ARG A 272 3.52 8.09 -0.04
N THR A 273 3.11 9.03 0.80
CA THR A 273 1.70 9.46 0.89
C THR A 273 1.45 10.64 -0.04
N LEU A 274 0.31 10.62 -0.75
CA LEU A 274 -0.15 11.68 -1.64
C LEU A 274 -1.55 12.15 -1.21
N THR A 275 -1.67 13.42 -0.81
CA THR A 275 -2.97 14.03 -0.50
C THR A 275 -3.51 14.80 -1.70
N VAL A 276 -4.67 14.39 -2.20
CA VAL A 276 -5.37 14.99 -3.34
C VAL A 276 -6.44 15.97 -2.85
N ARG A 277 -6.45 17.19 -3.40
CA ARG A 277 -7.41 18.26 -3.10
C ARG A 277 -8.10 18.72 -4.39
N ALA A 278 -9.32 19.24 -4.30
CA ALA A 278 -10.12 19.60 -5.47
C ALA A 278 -9.60 20.84 -6.24
N ASP A 279 -8.90 21.74 -5.56
CA ASP A 279 -8.51 23.07 -6.03
C ASP A 279 -7.03 23.20 -6.43
N ARG A 280 -6.21 22.16 -6.20
CA ARG A 280 -4.77 22.18 -6.43
C ARG A 280 -4.28 20.88 -7.05
N ALA A 281 -3.47 21.00 -8.12
CA ALA A 281 -2.82 19.84 -8.71
C ALA A 281 -1.76 19.27 -7.74
N ALA A 282 -1.92 18.01 -7.33
CA ALA A 282 -0.95 17.34 -6.48
C ALA A 282 0.17 16.75 -7.34
N THR A 283 1.41 17.15 -7.08
CA THR A 283 2.58 16.65 -7.81
C THR A 283 3.49 15.87 -6.88
N LEU A 284 3.90 14.67 -7.28
CA LEU A 284 4.80 13.81 -6.51
C LEU A 284 5.92 13.27 -7.42
N ALA A 285 7.17 13.58 -7.07
CA ALA A 285 8.34 13.00 -7.70
C ALA A 285 8.96 11.96 -6.77
N VAL A 286 9.16 10.73 -7.26
CA VAL A 286 9.78 9.63 -6.52
C VAL A 286 11.06 9.20 -7.22
N HIS A 287 12.15 9.13 -6.46
CA HIS A 287 13.43 8.66 -6.94
C HIS A 287 13.77 7.37 -6.22
N LEU A 288 13.93 6.29 -6.97
CA LEU A 288 14.36 5.01 -6.41
C LEU A 288 15.89 5.04 -6.20
N PRO A 289 16.36 4.50 -5.07
CA PRO A 289 17.79 4.33 -4.85
C PRO A 289 18.41 3.41 -5.92
N GLU A 290 19.72 3.55 -6.11
CA GLU A 290 20.49 2.67 -6.98
C GLU A 290 20.35 1.19 -6.57
N PRO A 291 20.42 0.25 -7.53
CA PRO A 291 20.34 -1.16 -7.21
C PRO A 291 21.52 -1.55 -6.29
N PRO A 292 21.31 -2.41 -5.27
CA PRO A 292 22.42 -2.93 -4.49
C PRO A 292 23.42 -3.61 -5.42
N ARG A 293 24.71 -3.37 -5.19
CA ARG A 293 25.79 -3.98 -5.98
C ARG A 293 25.73 -5.51 -5.78
N SER A 294 25.80 -6.28 -6.86
CA SER A 294 25.88 -7.74 -6.78
C SER A 294 27.30 -8.17 -6.41
N GLY A 295 27.42 -9.12 -5.48
CA GLY A 295 28.67 -9.78 -5.11
C GLY A 295 29.13 -10.85 -6.08
N ARG A 296 28.33 -11.16 -7.11
CA ARG A 296 28.57 -12.28 -8.05
C ARG A 296 29.97 -12.24 -8.66
N THR A 297 30.39 -11.10 -9.19
CA THR A 297 31.70 -10.98 -9.85
C THR A 297 32.86 -11.28 -8.90
N GLU A 298 32.76 -10.83 -7.65
CA GLU A 298 33.78 -11.08 -6.63
C GLU A 298 33.83 -12.57 -6.27
N LEU A 299 32.67 -13.21 -6.17
CA LEU A 299 32.56 -14.64 -5.90
C LEU A 299 33.08 -15.50 -7.07
N LEU A 300 32.87 -15.09 -8.32
CA LEU A 300 33.43 -15.77 -9.50
C LEU A 300 34.97 -15.69 -9.53
N ILE A 301 35.53 -14.52 -9.24
CA ILE A 301 36.98 -14.34 -9.15
C ILE A 301 37.53 -15.19 -8.01
N ALA A 302 36.90 -15.13 -6.83
CA ALA A 302 37.32 -15.90 -5.67
C ALA A 302 37.24 -17.41 -5.90
N ALA A 303 36.21 -17.90 -6.60
CA ALA A 303 36.10 -19.31 -6.96
C ALA A 303 37.17 -19.73 -7.98
N GLY A 304 37.53 -18.86 -8.93
CA GLY A 304 38.67 -19.09 -9.82
C GLY A 304 39.99 -19.18 -9.05
N VAL A 305 40.25 -18.24 -8.13
CA VAL A 305 41.45 -18.24 -7.27
C VAL A 305 41.47 -19.45 -6.33
N GLY A 306 40.36 -19.76 -5.67
CA GLY A 306 40.23 -20.96 -4.83
C GLY A 306 40.42 -22.24 -5.64
N GLY A 307 39.93 -22.25 -6.88
CA GLY A 307 40.18 -23.28 -7.87
C GLY A 307 41.66 -23.45 -8.20
N LEU A 308 42.42 -22.37 -8.37
CA LEU A 308 43.89 -22.43 -8.57
C LEU A 308 44.58 -23.22 -7.47
N PHE A 309 44.29 -22.84 -6.21
CA PHE A 309 44.90 -23.49 -5.06
C PHE A 309 44.39 -24.92 -4.87
N GLY A 310 43.08 -25.15 -5.06
CA GLY A 310 42.47 -26.48 -4.93
C GLY A 310 42.87 -27.48 -6.01
N GLY A 311 42.95 -27.04 -7.26
CA GLY A 311 43.42 -27.87 -8.37
C GLY A 311 44.90 -28.20 -8.27
N GLY A 312 45.74 -27.25 -7.85
CA GLY A 312 47.17 -27.47 -7.65
C GLY A 312 47.44 -28.42 -6.47
N ALA A 313 46.73 -28.23 -5.36
CA ALA A 313 46.75 -29.12 -4.22
C ALA A 313 46.28 -30.55 -4.58
N LEU A 314 45.19 -30.68 -5.34
CA LEU A 314 44.67 -31.97 -5.77
C LEU A 314 45.62 -32.66 -6.74
N ALA A 315 46.19 -31.96 -7.72
CA ALA A 315 47.14 -32.56 -8.66
C ALA A 315 48.40 -33.05 -7.95
N ALA A 316 48.91 -32.29 -6.97
CA ALA A 316 50.04 -32.69 -6.14
C ALA A 316 49.77 -33.96 -5.30
N THR A 317 48.50 -34.38 -5.11
CA THR A 317 48.17 -35.67 -4.47
C THR A 317 48.38 -36.89 -5.38
N PHE A 318 48.26 -36.71 -6.70
CA PHE A 318 48.41 -37.81 -7.67
C PHE A 318 49.81 -37.85 -8.27
N ASP A 319 50.41 -36.68 -8.49
CA ASP A 319 51.75 -36.52 -9.06
C ASP A 319 52.46 -35.31 -8.42
N PRO A 320 53.50 -35.53 -7.60
CA PRO A 320 54.17 -34.46 -6.85
C PRO A 320 55.08 -33.56 -7.72
N ASP A 321 55.20 -33.82 -9.03
CA ASP A 321 56.00 -32.97 -9.93
C ASP A 321 55.42 -31.55 -10.07
N THR A 322 56.31 -30.55 -10.10
CA THR A 322 55.95 -29.10 -10.15
C THR A 322 55.16 -28.71 -11.40
N THR A 323 55.31 -29.46 -12.48
CA THR A 323 54.54 -29.32 -13.74
C THR A 323 53.11 -29.83 -13.59
N ALA A 324 52.87 -30.91 -12.85
CA ALA A 324 51.54 -31.44 -12.59
C ALA A 324 50.74 -30.53 -11.66
N ALA A 325 51.38 -29.97 -10.62
CA ALA A 325 50.76 -29.01 -9.72
C ALA A 325 50.36 -27.69 -10.41
N SER A 326 51.19 -27.18 -11.33
CA SER A 326 50.88 -25.95 -12.09
C SER A 326 49.75 -26.17 -13.12
N LEU A 327 49.76 -27.29 -13.84
CA LEU A 327 48.65 -27.66 -14.73
C LEU A 327 47.35 -27.92 -13.96
N GLY A 328 47.43 -28.66 -12.85
CA GLY A 328 46.31 -28.91 -11.93
C GLY A 328 45.68 -27.63 -11.41
N GLY A 329 46.51 -26.65 -11.04
CA GLY A 329 46.03 -25.34 -10.62
C GLY A 329 45.25 -24.62 -11.73
N LEU A 330 45.77 -24.60 -12.96
CA LEU A 330 45.10 -23.97 -14.09
C LEU A 330 43.75 -24.65 -14.41
N PHE A 331 43.69 -25.99 -14.38
CA PHE A 331 42.42 -26.73 -14.49
C PHE A 331 41.46 -26.39 -13.34
N GLY A 332 41.99 -26.26 -12.13
CA GLY A 332 41.25 -25.86 -10.96
C GLY A 332 40.61 -24.47 -11.10
N VAL A 333 41.29 -23.49 -11.70
CA VAL A 333 40.71 -22.17 -12.01
C VAL A 333 39.48 -22.32 -12.91
N GLY A 334 39.59 -23.11 -13.97
CA GLY A 334 38.50 -23.35 -14.92
C GLY A 334 37.29 -24.01 -14.26
N ILE A 335 37.51 -25.05 -13.44
CA ILE A 335 36.45 -25.75 -12.70
C ILE A 335 35.83 -24.84 -11.65
N GLY A 336 36.65 -24.13 -10.87
CA GLY A 336 36.20 -23.20 -9.83
C GLY A 336 35.35 -22.07 -10.40
N PHE A 337 35.82 -21.41 -11.48
CA PHE A 337 35.07 -20.35 -12.16
C PHE A 337 33.79 -20.87 -12.82
N THR A 338 33.86 -21.98 -13.57
CA THR A 338 32.71 -22.50 -14.33
C THR A 338 31.63 -23.05 -13.40
N GLY A 339 32.01 -23.78 -12.35
CA GLY A 339 31.08 -24.26 -11.33
C GLY A 339 30.37 -23.10 -10.61
N ALA A 340 31.13 -22.07 -10.26
CA ALA A 340 30.59 -20.85 -9.68
C ALA A 340 29.67 -20.07 -10.66
N TYR A 341 30.03 -20.00 -11.93
CA TYR A 341 29.25 -19.29 -12.96
C TYR A 341 27.83 -19.84 -13.11
N PHE A 342 27.65 -21.16 -13.08
CA PHE A 342 26.34 -21.77 -13.18
C PHE A 342 25.62 -21.94 -11.83
N GLY A 343 26.36 -21.97 -10.71
CA GLY A 343 25.79 -22.25 -9.38
C GLY A 343 25.44 -21.03 -8.53
N ILE A 344 25.93 -19.83 -8.87
CA ILE A 344 25.70 -18.60 -8.09
C ILE A 344 24.53 -17.82 -8.71
N ASP A 345 23.71 -17.18 -7.87
CA ASP A 345 22.63 -16.28 -8.31
C ASP A 345 23.15 -14.93 -8.83
N GLU A 346 22.43 -14.28 -9.75
CA GLU A 346 22.88 -13.00 -10.34
C GLU A 346 22.84 -11.83 -9.35
N ASP A 347 21.99 -11.93 -8.35
CA ASP A 347 21.64 -10.89 -7.38
C ASP A 347 22.15 -11.17 -5.96
N ILE A 348 23.13 -12.08 -5.82
CA ILE A 348 23.75 -12.36 -4.51
C ILE A 348 24.28 -11.08 -3.86
N ALA A 349 23.90 -10.84 -2.60
CA ALA A 349 24.33 -9.67 -1.86
C ALA A 349 25.85 -9.68 -1.63
N VAL A 350 26.48 -8.49 -1.61
CA VAL A 350 27.93 -8.38 -1.37
C VAL A 350 28.31 -8.98 -0.01
N GLY A 351 27.48 -8.81 1.02
CA GLY A 351 27.68 -9.42 2.34
C GLY A 351 27.74 -10.94 2.28
N ASP A 352 26.72 -11.56 1.67
CA ASP A 352 26.66 -13.02 1.50
C ASP A 352 27.86 -13.56 0.71
N SER A 353 28.20 -12.92 -0.41
CA SER A 353 29.37 -13.32 -1.21
C SER A 353 30.67 -13.21 -0.40
N SER A 354 30.84 -12.14 0.38
CA SER A 354 32.03 -11.93 1.21
C SER A 354 32.12 -12.94 2.35
N TYR A 355 30.97 -13.35 2.90
CA TYR A 355 30.89 -14.37 3.93
C TYR A 355 31.22 -15.77 3.38
N LEU A 356 30.69 -16.13 2.20
CA LEU A 356 31.02 -17.39 1.52
C LEU A 356 32.51 -17.49 1.21
N ILE A 357 33.10 -16.43 0.64
CA ILE A 357 34.54 -16.36 0.34
C ILE A 357 35.35 -16.49 1.64
N GLY A 358 34.99 -15.69 2.65
CA GLY A 358 35.64 -15.64 3.95
C GLY A 358 35.65 -16.97 4.67
N ALA A 359 34.48 -17.59 4.83
CA ALA A 359 34.34 -18.88 5.50
C ALA A 359 35.08 -20.01 4.78
N THR A 360 35.13 -19.97 3.44
CA THR A 360 35.93 -20.92 2.65
C THR A 360 37.41 -20.73 2.92
N ALA A 361 37.92 -19.49 2.87
CA ALA A 361 39.33 -19.20 3.13
C ALA A 361 39.75 -19.54 4.57
N ILE A 362 38.90 -19.24 5.55
CA ILE A 362 39.08 -19.61 6.96
C ILE A 362 39.13 -21.13 7.09
N GLY A 363 38.17 -21.85 6.50
CA GLY A 363 38.14 -23.31 6.54
C GLY A 363 39.41 -23.94 5.95
N VAL A 364 39.91 -23.40 4.83
CA VAL A 364 41.20 -23.83 4.26
C VAL A 364 42.35 -23.60 5.23
N GLY A 365 42.44 -22.41 5.84
CA GLY A 365 43.47 -22.09 6.82
C GLY A 365 43.42 -22.98 8.05
N GLU A 366 42.24 -23.18 8.64
CA GLU A 366 42.05 -24.05 9.80
C GLU A 366 42.37 -25.51 9.48
N GLY A 367 41.90 -26.03 8.34
CA GLY A 367 42.19 -27.39 7.91
C GLY A 367 43.69 -27.63 7.73
N ALA A 368 44.39 -26.68 7.10
CA ALA A 368 45.85 -26.76 6.94
C ALA A 368 46.58 -26.75 8.29
N LEU A 369 46.17 -25.89 9.22
CA LEU A 369 46.76 -25.79 10.56
C LEU A 369 46.46 -27.02 11.43
N ILE A 370 45.25 -27.58 11.36
CA ILE A 370 44.90 -28.81 12.08
C ILE A 370 45.68 -30.00 11.51
N ALA A 371 45.80 -30.08 10.18
CA ALA A 371 46.55 -31.16 9.55
C ALA A 371 48.05 -31.08 9.87
N SER A 372 48.64 -29.89 9.92
CA SER A 372 50.06 -29.72 10.25
C SER A 372 50.38 -30.12 11.70
N LEU A 373 49.44 -30.01 12.65
CA LEU A 373 49.61 -30.55 14.01
C LEU A 373 49.86 -32.05 14.02
N ALA A 374 49.20 -32.80 13.13
CA ALA A 374 49.32 -34.25 13.03
C ALA A 374 50.47 -34.68 12.09
N ALA A 375 50.70 -33.93 11.01
CA ALA A 375 51.57 -34.31 9.91
C ALA A 375 53.02 -33.81 10.06
N CYS A 376 53.26 -32.67 10.71
CA CYS A 376 54.62 -32.11 10.81
C CYS A 376 55.33 -32.57 12.08
N ARG A 377 56.60 -32.96 11.91
CA ARG A 377 57.55 -33.28 12.98
C ARG A 377 58.88 -32.61 12.66
N TYR A 378 59.65 -32.32 13.69
CA TYR A 378 61.04 -31.93 13.50
C TYR A 378 61.86 -33.22 13.43
N ASP A 379 62.69 -33.33 12.40
CA ASP A 379 63.64 -34.41 12.23
C ASP A 379 65.00 -33.96 12.75
N ASP A 380 65.47 -34.63 13.81
CA ASP A 380 66.77 -34.32 14.43
C ASP A 380 67.93 -34.73 13.52
N ASP A 381 67.74 -35.70 12.61
CA ASP A 381 68.80 -36.23 11.75
C ASP A 381 69.13 -35.29 10.58
N ASP A 382 68.10 -34.66 9.99
CA ASP A 382 68.25 -33.74 8.84
C ASP A 382 68.22 -32.24 9.24
N ASP A 383 68.12 -31.93 10.54
CA ASP A 383 67.92 -30.57 11.09
C ASP A 383 66.82 -29.80 10.34
N ALA A 384 65.73 -30.52 10.01
CA ALA A 384 64.69 -30.05 9.13
C ALA A 384 63.29 -30.40 9.65
N VAL A 385 62.31 -29.58 9.29
CA VAL A 385 60.91 -29.92 9.55
C VAL A 385 60.43 -30.87 8.47
N ASP A 386 60.27 -32.14 8.82
CA ASP A 386 59.60 -33.10 7.96
C ASP A 386 58.08 -33.04 8.16
N CYS A 387 57.42 -32.53 7.13
CA CYS A 387 55.96 -32.62 6.98
C CYS A 387 55.63 -33.67 5.92
N GLY A 388 56.24 -34.87 5.99
CA GLY A 388 56.25 -35.99 5.03
C GLY A 388 54.89 -36.52 4.55
N ARG A 389 53.81 -35.80 4.87
CA ARG A 389 52.48 -35.94 4.29
C ARG A 389 51.92 -34.58 3.83
N GLY A 390 52.68 -33.82 3.05
CA GLY A 390 52.22 -32.54 2.47
C GLY A 390 50.87 -32.68 1.73
N GLN A 391 50.66 -33.81 1.06
CA GLN A 391 49.38 -34.17 0.42
C GLN A 391 48.20 -34.25 1.41
N THR A 392 48.43 -34.71 2.64
CA THR A 392 47.37 -34.75 3.67
C THR A 392 47.02 -33.36 4.18
N ILE A 393 47.99 -32.44 4.25
CA ILE A 393 47.74 -31.06 4.66
C ILE A 393 46.89 -30.36 3.61
N SER A 394 47.28 -30.45 2.34
CA SER A 394 46.53 -29.90 1.22
C SER A 394 45.13 -30.52 1.10
N GLY A 395 45.01 -31.85 1.22
CA GLY A 395 43.71 -32.54 1.17
C GLY A 395 42.75 -32.13 2.28
N VAL A 396 43.22 -32.07 3.53
CA VAL A 396 42.41 -31.62 4.68
C VAL A 396 42.05 -30.15 4.57
N ALA A 397 42.97 -29.30 4.11
CA ALA A 397 42.69 -27.88 3.87
C ALA A 397 41.53 -27.69 2.86
N LEU A 398 41.54 -28.43 1.76
CA LEU A 398 40.45 -28.37 0.78
C LEU A 398 39.12 -28.90 1.34
N ALA A 399 39.15 -30.02 2.06
CA ALA A 399 37.96 -30.58 2.69
C ALA A 399 37.34 -29.59 3.70
N SER A 400 38.17 -28.94 4.51
CA SER A 400 37.74 -27.92 5.46
C SER A 400 37.26 -26.63 4.77
N GLY A 401 37.84 -26.25 3.62
CA GLY A 401 37.33 -25.17 2.79
C GLY A 401 35.91 -25.45 2.27
N VAL A 402 35.65 -26.66 1.80
CA VAL A 402 34.31 -27.12 1.38
C VAL A 402 33.35 -27.12 2.57
N ALA A 403 33.79 -27.59 3.74
CA ALA A 403 32.98 -27.54 4.96
C ALA A 403 32.64 -26.09 5.35
N GLY A 404 33.61 -25.18 5.29
CA GLY A 404 33.42 -23.74 5.54
C GLY A 404 32.41 -23.11 4.57
N LEU A 405 32.51 -23.42 3.28
CA LEU A 405 31.53 -23.00 2.28
C LEU A 405 30.13 -23.54 2.58
N GLY A 406 30.04 -24.82 2.94
CA GLY A 406 28.77 -25.47 3.30
C GLY A 406 28.10 -24.84 4.52
N VAL A 407 28.88 -24.54 5.57
CA VAL A 407 28.39 -23.83 6.74
C VAL A 407 27.88 -22.43 6.35
N ALA A 408 28.66 -21.66 5.60
CA ALA A 408 28.26 -20.31 5.20
C ALA A 408 27.03 -20.31 4.27
N ALA A 409 26.93 -21.27 3.34
CA ALA A 409 25.76 -21.43 2.49
C ALA A 409 24.49 -21.76 3.30
N PHE A 410 24.64 -22.53 4.39
CA PHE A 410 23.54 -22.88 5.27
C PHE A 410 23.11 -21.73 6.22
N THR A 411 24.05 -20.88 6.64
CA THR A 411 23.81 -19.83 7.64
C THR A 411 23.59 -18.44 7.07
N LYS A 412 23.96 -18.15 5.79
CA LYS A 412 23.90 -16.80 5.20
C LYS A 412 22.53 -16.12 5.35
N ASP A 413 21.44 -16.85 5.09
CA ASP A 413 20.07 -16.28 5.10
C ASP A 413 19.57 -15.97 6.52
N ARG A 414 20.16 -16.65 7.52
CA ARG A 414 19.86 -16.45 8.95
C ARG A 414 20.69 -15.32 9.55
N LEU A 415 21.96 -15.23 9.18
CA LEU A 415 22.89 -14.23 9.73
C LEU A 415 22.76 -12.87 9.03
N ARG A 416 22.45 -12.87 7.72
CA ARG A 416 22.28 -11.66 6.89
C ARG A 416 23.39 -10.62 7.10
N LEU A 417 24.64 -11.09 7.07
CA LEU A 417 25.81 -10.28 7.34
C LEU A 417 25.92 -9.15 6.31
N SER A 418 26.19 -7.94 6.77
CA SER A 418 26.54 -6.83 5.89
C SER A 418 27.89 -7.09 5.23
N ALA A 419 28.19 -6.36 4.14
CA ALA A 419 29.52 -6.40 3.52
C ALA A 419 30.64 -5.93 4.46
N GLY A 420 30.30 -5.10 5.46
CA GLY A 420 31.21 -4.69 6.52
C GLY A 420 31.45 -5.78 7.55
N ASP A 421 30.38 -6.46 7.97
CA ASP A 421 30.42 -7.50 9.00
C ASP A 421 31.30 -8.66 8.54
N ALA A 422 31.06 -9.14 7.32
CA ALA A 422 31.86 -10.19 6.70
C ALA A 422 33.34 -9.76 6.55
N ALA A 423 33.59 -8.50 6.17
CA ALA A 423 34.95 -7.97 6.07
C ALA A 423 35.64 -7.92 7.45
N MET A 424 34.94 -7.50 8.51
CA MET A 424 35.49 -7.46 9.87
C MET A 424 35.81 -8.85 10.41
N ILE A 425 34.97 -9.85 10.15
CA ILE A 425 35.24 -11.24 10.54
C ILE A 425 36.48 -11.78 9.80
N ASN A 426 36.57 -11.54 8.49
CA ASN A 426 37.71 -11.98 7.68
C ASN A 426 39.01 -11.28 8.10
N SER A 427 38.94 -9.98 8.37
CA SER A 427 40.06 -9.19 8.91
C SER A 427 40.51 -9.74 10.26
N GLY A 428 39.57 -10.03 11.16
CA GLY A 428 39.85 -10.66 12.45
C GLY A 428 40.57 -12.00 12.29
N ALA A 429 40.06 -12.89 11.42
CA ALA A 429 40.68 -14.18 11.15
C ALA A 429 42.12 -14.04 10.61
N MET A 430 42.32 -13.16 9.62
CA MET A 430 43.62 -12.91 8.99
C MET A 430 44.63 -12.37 10.00
N TRP A 431 44.29 -11.31 10.72
CA TRP A 431 45.21 -10.70 11.68
C TRP A 431 45.41 -11.55 12.93
N GLY A 432 44.40 -12.30 13.35
CA GLY A 432 44.53 -13.31 14.40
C GLY A 432 45.54 -14.39 14.03
N ALA A 433 45.42 -14.96 12.82
CA ALA A 433 46.37 -15.93 12.30
C ALA A 433 47.78 -15.35 12.21
N THR A 434 47.93 -14.16 11.63
CA THR A 434 49.22 -13.46 11.52
C THR A 434 49.84 -13.20 12.89
N THR A 435 49.05 -12.81 13.89
CA THR A 435 49.52 -12.62 15.27
C THR A 435 50.05 -13.93 15.84
N GLY A 436 49.30 -15.04 15.71
CA GLY A 436 49.73 -16.34 16.20
C GLY A 436 51.00 -16.86 15.51
N ALA A 437 51.13 -16.63 14.20
CA ALA A 437 52.31 -17.01 13.42
C ALA A 437 53.54 -16.17 13.78
N LEU A 438 53.39 -14.83 13.87
CA LEU A 438 54.48 -13.94 14.29
C LEU A 438 54.89 -14.22 15.74
N PHE A 439 53.94 -14.51 16.63
CA PHE A 439 54.20 -14.86 18.02
C PHE A 439 54.93 -16.20 18.16
N TRP A 440 54.54 -17.22 17.37
CA TRP A 440 55.29 -18.48 17.30
C TRP A 440 56.76 -18.26 16.92
N ALA A 441 56.99 -17.34 15.99
CA ALA A 441 58.31 -17.09 15.47
C ALA A 441 59.27 -16.49 16.53
N LEU A 442 58.72 -15.90 17.61
CA LEU A 442 59.49 -15.34 18.74
C LEU A 442 60.08 -16.39 19.69
N PHE A 443 59.65 -17.66 19.61
CA PHE A 443 60.19 -18.69 20.50
C PHE A 443 61.57 -19.16 20.05
N ASP A 444 62.44 -19.50 21.00
CA ASP A 444 63.77 -20.05 20.72
C ASP A 444 63.67 -21.35 19.89
N GLN A 445 64.47 -21.41 18.81
CA GLN A 445 64.48 -22.50 17.83
C GLN A 445 63.08 -22.90 17.32
N PRO A 446 62.35 -21.99 16.65
CA PRO A 446 60.95 -22.20 16.29
C PRO A 446 60.74 -23.40 15.35
N ALA A 447 61.75 -23.70 14.52
CA ALA A 447 61.79 -24.87 13.64
C ALA A 447 61.75 -26.21 14.40
N ARG A 448 62.27 -26.27 15.62
CA ARG A 448 62.23 -27.49 16.46
C ARG A 448 60.85 -27.80 17.03
N ARG A 449 59.91 -26.85 16.94
CA ARG A 449 58.56 -26.96 17.50
C ARG A 449 57.48 -26.60 16.46
N PRO A 450 57.42 -27.30 15.31
CA PRO A 450 56.49 -26.95 14.23
C PRO A 450 55.01 -27.08 14.65
N ARG A 451 54.70 -28.03 15.54
CA ARG A 451 53.34 -28.20 16.10
C ARG A 451 52.91 -27.03 16.98
N LEU A 452 53.85 -26.44 17.73
CA LEU A 452 53.56 -25.28 18.56
C LEU A 452 53.16 -24.08 17.67
N GLY A 453 53.82 -23.92 16.51
CA GLY A 453 53.49 -22.87 15.56
C GLY A 453 52.11 -23.02 14.93
N ALA A 454 51.78 -24.23 14.50
CA ALA A 454 50.44 -24.54 14.00
C ALA A 454 49.36 -24.28 15.07
N ALA A 455 49.60 -24.68 16.32
CA ALA A 455 48.67 -24.47 17.44
C ALA A 455 48.46 -22.98 17.77
N LEU A 456 49.55 -22.20 17.86
CA LEU A 456 49.48 -20.77 18.15
C LEU A 456 48.81 -19.98 17.03
N THR A 457 49.09 -20.33 15.77
CA THR A 457 48.45 -19.72 14.59
C THR A 457 46.96 -20.04 14.55
N LEU A 458 46.57 -21.29 14.84
CA LEU A 458 45.17 -21.72 14.90
C LEU A 458 44.40 -21.04 16.03
N ALA A 459 45.02 -20.92 17.21
CA ALA A 459 44.46 -20.20 18.35
C ALA A 459 44.28 -18.72 18.02
N GLY A 460 45.30 -18.09 17.42
CA GLY A 460 45.24 -16.70 16.97
C GLY A 460 44.11 -16.47 15.97
N LEU A 461 43.98 -17.33 14.95
CA LEU A 461 42.91 -17.30 13.96
C LEU A 461 41.53 -17.33 14.63
N ASN A 462 41.30 -18.28 15.54
CA ASN A 462 40.01 -18.45 16.22
C ASN A 462 39.66 -17.29 17.15
N VAL A 463 40.64 -16.79 17.91
CA VAL A 463 40.49 -15.57 18.73
C VAL A 463 40.18 -14.37 17.83
N GLY A 464 40.85 -14.28 16.69
CA GLY A 464 40.63 -13.26 15.67
C GLY A 464 39.22 -13.27 15.10
N ILE A 465 38.69 -14.45 14.74
CA ILE A 465 37.30 -14.61 14.28
C ILE A 465 36.33 -14.16 15.37
N ALA A 466 36.52 -14.61 16.61
CA ALA A 466 35.66 -14.25 17.72
C ALA A 466 35.67 -12.74 17.97
N ALA A 467 36.85 -12.10 17.92
CA ALA A 467 36.98 -10.66 18.04
C ALA A 467 36.29 -9.92 16.89
N GLY A 468 36.55 -10.31 15.64
CA GLY A 468 35.93 -9.73 14.44
C GLY A 468 34.41 -9.85 14.45
N ALA A 469 33.89 -11.03 14.80
CA ALA A 469 32.45 -11.28 14.94
C ALA A 469 31.83 -10.45 16.07
N THR A 470 32.52 -10.31 17.21
CA THR A 470 32.05 -9.49 18.33
C THR A 470 32.00 -8.01 17.96
N ILE A 471 32.98 -7.52 17.19
CA ILE A 471 32.99 -6.13 16.71
C ILE A 471 31.88 -5.91 15.68
N ALA A 472 31.73 -6.82 14.71
CA ALA A 472 30.67 -6.78 13.71
C ALA A 472 29.26 -6.79 14.36
N ALA A 473 29.07 -7.57 15.42
CA ALA A 473 27.80 -7.64 16.14
C ALA A 473 27.44 -6.35 16.92
N ARG A 474 28.41 -5.44 17.14
CA ARG A 474 28.22 -4.22 17.95
C ARG A 474 28.33 -2.93 17.15
N THR A 475 28.95 -2.97 15.97
CA THR A 475 29.28 -1.79 15.19
C THR A 475 29.15 -2.05 13.70
N ASP A 476 28.35 -1.24 13.02
CA ASP A 476 28.23 -1.26 11.55
C ASP A 476 29.41 -0.56 10.91
N TYR A 477 30.35 -1.33 10.36
CA TYR A 477 31.44 -0.80 9.55
C TYR A 477 31.10 -0.83 8.07
N ARG A 478 31.61 0.14 7.30
CA ARG A 478 31.63 -0.02 5.83
C ARG A 478 32.80 -0.91 5.44
N ARG A 479 32.61 -1.78 4.44
CA ARG A 479 33.70 -2.62 3.89
C ARG A 479 34.98 -1.83 3.56
N GLY A 480 34.83 -0.62 2.99
CA GLY A 480 35.97 0.24 2.68
C GLY A 480 36.70 0.79 3.91
N THR A 481 36.04 0.89 5.07
CA THR A 481 36.66 1.26 6.34
C THR A 481 37.53 0.12 6.85
N VAL A 482 37.03 -1.12 6.82
CA VAL A 482 37.79 -2.32 7.19
C VAL A 482 39.05 -2.46 6.34
N ALA A 483 38.93 -2.27 5.02
CA ALA A 483 40.07 -2.33 4.11
C ALA A 483 41.18 -1.32 4.46
N LEU A 484 40.84 -0.12 4.95
CA LEU A 484 41.83 0.86 5.40
C LEU A 484 42.51 0.44 6.70
N ILE A 485 41.79 -0.25 7.60
CA ILE A 485 42.36 -0.83 8.82
C ILE A 485 43.37 -1.92 8.44
N ASP A 486 43.00 -2.82 7.51
CA ASP A 486 43.88 -3.88 7.01
C ASP A 486 45.14 -3.32 6.32
N LEU A 487 44.99 -2.29 5.49
CA LEU A 487 46.13 -1.61 4.86
C LEU A 487 47.05 -0.96 5.89
N SER A 488 46.48 -0.41 6.97
CA SER A 488 47.26 0.23 8.04
C SER A 488 48.08 -0.80 8.82
N ALA A 489 47.54 -2.01 9.02
CA ALA A 489 48.25 -3.12 9.63
C ALA A 489 49.41 -3.64 8.75
N LEU A 490 49.20 -3.77 7.44
CA LEU A 490 50.27 -4.10 6.49
C LEU A 490 51.37 -3.02 6.48
N ALA A 491 50.98 -1.75 6.41
CA ALA A 491 51.93 -0.63 6.49
C ALA A 491 52.70 -0.64 7.82
N GLY A 492 52.03 -1.00 8.91
CA GLY A 492 52.61 -1.21 10.22
C GLY A 492 53.68 -2.31 10.23
N ILE A 493 53.39 -3.49 9.64
CA ILE A 493 54.37 -4.57 9.49
C ILE A 493 55.59 -4.09 8.71
N VAL A 494 55.38 -3.46 7.54
CA VAL A 494 56.48 -2.97 6.70
C VAL A 494 57.34 -1.95 7.44
N ALA A 495 56.72 -1.00 8.13
CA ALA A 495 57.42 -0.02 8.95
C ALA A 495 58.19 -0.67 10.11
N GLY A 496 57.58 -1.67 10.77
CA GLY A 496 58.23 -2.47 11.81
C GLY A 496 59.48 -3.19 11.28
N VAL A 497 59.34 -3.95 10.20
CA VAL A 497 60.46 -4.66 9.57
C VAL A 497 61.56 -3.68 9.15
N ALA A 498 61.22 -2.53 8.57
CA ALA A 498 62.19 -1.50 8.21
C ALA A 498 62.92 -0.91 9.44
N LEU A 499 62.21 -0.69 10.54
CA LEU A 499 62.80 -0.24 11.81
C LEU A 499 63.74 -1.29 12.41
N ALA A 500 63.43 -2.57 12.28
CA ALA A 500 64.29 -3.64 12.77
C ALA A 500 65.68 -3.62 12.12
N GLN A 501 65.75 -3.22 10.85
CA GLN A 501 67.00 -3.10 10.07
C GLN A 501 67.84 -1.87 10.44
N ALA A 502 67.29 -0.93 11.22
CA ALA A 502 67.99 0.30 11.62
C ALA A 502 68.86 0.14 12.87
N PHE A 503 68.84 -1.02 13.54
CA PHE A 503 69.60 -1.29 14.77
C PHE A 503 70.81 -2.23 14.49
N PRO A 504 71.98 -2.04 15.14
CA PRO A 504 73.20 -2.80 14.86
C PRO A 504 73.11 -4.32 15.21
N GLU A 505 73.93 -5.15 14.53
CA GLU A 505 73.77 -6.61 14.32
C GLU A 505 74.02 -7.54 15.53
N ASP A 506 74.28 -7.00 16.72
CA ASP A 506 74.86 -7.72 17.85
C ASP A 506 73.91 -8.71 18.60
N VAL A 507 72.68 -8.91 18.10
CA VAL A 507 71.67 -9.85 18.66
C VAL A 507 70.87 -10.52 17.51
N ALA A 508 70.61 -11.83 17.61
CA ALA A 508 69.89 -12.67 16.62
C ALA A 508 68.93 -11.93 15.67
N GLY A 509 69.32 -11.78 14.39
CA GLY A 509 68.62 -10.93 13.42
C GLY A 509 67.17 -11.32 13.09
N THR A 510 66.81 -12.60 13.18
CA THR A 510 65.46 -13.11 12.82
C THR A 510 64.40 -12.84 13.88
N GLU A 511 64.71 -13.03 15.16
CA GLU A 511 63.80 -12.79 16.30
C GLU A 511 63.43 -11.29 16.38
N ARG A 512 64.41 -10.43 16.13
CA ARG A 512 64.23 -8.97 16.10
C ARG A 512 63.21 -8.54 15.04
N VAL A 513 63.35 -9.01 13.80
CA VAL A 513 62.45 -8.62 12.70
C VAL A 513 60.99 -8.96 13.02
N GLN A 514 60.75 -10.08 13.69
CA GLN A 514 59.41 -10.54 14.05
C GLN A 514 58.80 -9.73 15.20
N HIS A 515 59.59 -9.36 16.22
CA HIS A 515 59.16 -8.45 17.28
C HIS A 515 58.69 -7.12 16.73
N PHE A 516 59.49 -6.52 15.86
CA PHE A 516 59.14 -5.24 15.25
C PHE A 516 57.98 -5.37 14.26
N ALA A 517 57.86 -6.48 13.51
CA ALA A 517 56.71 -6.74 12.64
C ALA A 517 55.41 -6.85 13.45
N LEU A 518 55.40 -7.60 14.57
CA LEU A 518 54.24 -7.75 15.45
C LEU A 518 53.85 -6.43 16.11
N GLY A 519 54.83 -5.68 16.63
CA GLY A 519 54.61 -4.35 17.20
C GLY A 519 54.09 -3.35 16.17
N GLY A 520 54.71 -3.32 14.99
CA GLY A 520 54.31 -2.48 13.86
C GLY A 520 52.89 -2.78 13.39
N MET A 521 52.52 -4.05 13.22
CA MET A 521 51.16 -4.50 12.89
C MET A 521 50.14 -3.98 13.91
N THR A 522 50.44 -4.14 15.20
CA THR A 522 49.55 -3.73 16.31
C THR A 522 49.31 -2.23 16.28
N VAL A 523 50.38 -1.43 16.14
CA VAL A 523 50.28 0.03 15.99
C VAL A 523 49.47 0.39 14.74
N GLY A 524 49.71 -0.30 13.63
CA GLY A 524 48.99 -0.12 12.37
C GLY A 524 47.48 -0.35 12.49
N LEU A 525 47.07 -1.45 13.13
CA LEU A 525 45.65 -1.76 13.39
C LEU A 525 44.99 -0.69 14.28
N ILE A 526 45.65 -0.29 15.37
CA ILE A 526 45.15 0.74 16.29
C ILE A 526 45.02 2.08 15.57
N ALA A 527 46.05 2.49 14.82
CA ALA A 527 46.05 3.74 14.07
C ALA A 527 44.97 3.74 12.99
N GLY A 528 44.85 2.66 12.21
CA GLY A 528 43.82 2.51 11.18
C GLY A 528 42.41 2.60 11.76
N ALA A 529 42.14 1.90 12.85
CA ALA A 529 40.86 1.95 13.55
C ALA A 529 40.55 3.36 14.10
N TYR A 530 41.54 4.02 14.70
CA TYR A 530 41.39 5.37 15.24
C TYR A 530 41.14 6.43 14.15
N LEU A 531 41.92 6.39 13.06
CA LEU A 531 41.82 7.35 11.96
C LEU A 531 40.50 7.21 11.19
N THR A 532 39.91 6.01 11.18
CA THR A 532 38.66 5.74 10.47
C THR A 532 37.40 5.80 11.35
N ARG A 533 37.52 5.98 12.68
CA ARG A 533 36.42 5.92 13.66
C ARG A 533 35.18 6.77 13.37
N ASN A 534 35.34 7.88 12.64
CA ASN A 534 34.25 8.81 12.32
C ASN A 534 33.79 8.73 10.86
N ARG A 535 34.41 7.86 10.04
CA ARG A 535 34.13 7.78 8.61
C ARG A 535 32.74 7.25 8.30
N ASP A 536 32.25 6.36 9.16
CA ASP A 536 30.97 5.66 8.99
C ASP A 536 29.80 6.34 9.70
N ARG A 537 30.05 7.45 10.42
CA ARG A 537 28.97 8.25 11.01
C ARG A 537 28.09 8.85 9.90
N PRO A 538 26.75 8.84 10.08
CA PRO A 538 25.87 9.53 9.16
C PRO A 538 26.29 10.99 9.08
N ARG A 539 26.61 11.46 7.86
CA ARG A 539 26.87 12.89 7.64
C ARG A 539 25.56 13.61 7.92
N LEU A 540 25.53 14.41 8.98
CA LEU A 540 24.39 15.30 9.21
C LEU A 540 24.23 16.17 7.95
N PRO A 541 23.01 16.29 7.40
CA PRO A 541 22.79 17.16 6.25
C PRO A 541 23.32 18.55 6.57
N ARG A 542 24.10 19.13 5.66
CA ARG A 542 24.63 20.47 5.86
C ARG A 542 23.45 21.43 5.77
N ALA A 543 23.06 21.97 6.93
CA ALA A 543 22.10 23.05 7.04
C ALA A 543 22.73 24.32 6.48
N GLN A 544 22.30 24.75 5.30
CA GLN A 544 22.63 26.07 4.77
C GLN A 544 21.54 27.05 5.19
N PRO A 545 21.88 28.25 5.69
CA PRO A 545 20.89 29.27 5.95
C PRO A 545 20.18 29.61 4.64
N ALA A 546 18.85 29.56 4.67
CA ALA A 546 17.99 29.83 3.54
C ALA A 546 17.02 30.95 3.91
N LEU A 547 17.07 32.04 3.15
CA LEU A 547 16.11 33.12 3.27
C LEU A 547 14.84 32.74 2.49
N GLY A 548 13.72 32.65 3.20
CA GLY A 548 12.39 32.44 2.63
C GLY A 548 11.50 33.66 2.86
N ALA A 549 10.28 33.61 2.34
CA ALA A 549 9.23 34.57 2.65
C ALA A 549 7.96 33.80 3.06
N ALA A 550 7.39 34.16 4.20
CA ALA A 550 6.08 33.67 4.65
C ALA A 550 5.07 34.82 4.63
N VAL A 551 3.78 34.50 4.64
CA VAL A 551 2.71 35.49 4.75
C VAL A 551 2.14 35.39 6.15
N ASP A 552 2.09 36.49 6.88
CA ASP A 552 1.53 36.52 8.23
C ASP A 552 -0.01 36.46 8.22
N VAL A 553 -0.60 36.40 9.42
CA VAL A 553 -2.05 36.35 9.63
C VAL A 553 -2.79 37.59 9.10
N ALA A 554 -2.08 38.69 8.83
CA ALA A 554 -2.60 39.92 8.26
C ALA A 554 -2.38 40.02 6.73
N GLY A 555 -1.77 39.01 6.11
CA GLY A 555 -1.53 38.98 4.66
C GLY A 555 -0.21 39.65 4.22
N ALA A 556 0.64 40.09 5.13
CA ALA A 556 1.92 40.74 4.81
C ALA A 556 3.04 39.71 4.57
N ARG A 557 3.90 39.94 3.57
CA ARG A 557 5.09 39.11 3.32
C ARG A 557 6.19 39.45 4.32
N VAL A 558 6.61 38.47 5.11
CA VAL A 558 7.67 38.58 6.11
C VAL A 558 8.84 37.66 5.71
N ALA A 559 10.07 38.17 5.78
CA ALA A 559 11.26 37.36 5.55
C ALA A 559 11.41 36.31 6.67
N THR A 560 11.69 35.07 6.28
CA THR A 560 11.92 33.96 7.21
C THR A 560 13.34 33.44 7.04
N LEU A 561 14.02 33.16 8.16
CA LEU A 561 15.32 32.52 8.17
C LEU A 561 15.10 31.03 8.44
N GLY A 562 15.27 30.20 7.41
CA GLY A 562 15.18 28.75 7.49
C GLY A 562 16.53 28.08 7.29
N ALA A 563 16.57 26.76 7.43
CA ALA A 563 17.70 25.94 7.05
C ALA A 563 17.31 25.04 5.87
N ARG A 564 18.03 25.12 4.76
CA ARG A 564 17.91 24.18 3.65
C ARG A 564 18.88 23.04 3.88
N LEU A 565 18.36 21.83 4.01
CA LEU A 565 19.16 20.62 4.13
C LEU A 565 19.68 20.25 2.74
N SER A 566 20.99 20.32 2.53
CA SER A 566 21.66 19.73 1.38
C SER A 566 22.08 18.30 1.75
N PHE A 567 21.66 17.34 0.92
CA PHE A 567 22.00 15.91 1.06
C PHE A 567 23.23 15.57 0.24
#